data_AF-A0A172ZEY4-F1
#
_entry.id   AF-A0A172ZEY4-F1
#
_cell.length_a   1.000
_cell.length_b   1.000
_cell.length_c   1.000
_cell.angle_alpha   90.00
_cell.angle_beta   90.00
_cell.angle_gamma   90.00
#
_symmetry.space_group_name_H-M   'P 1'
#
loop_
_entity.id
_entity.type
_entity.pdbx_description
1 polymer ?
#
loop_
_entity_poly.entity_id
_entity_poly.type
_entity_poly.pdbx_seq_one_letter_code
_entity_poly.pdbx_strand_id
1 'polypeptide(L)'
;MNIGEHARSALWLGVSFLIFIASLSGAYALFQTSARINEQTYHLTASTDPNIHSTLKIDNPYTCTGAEVRQTIHQIDSLQVDIMVNGTLYPKDLDPDEVDVSSIELDQKYTPAYIRNTEGQLVMLRFT
;
A
#
# COMPACT_ATOMS: atom_id res chain seq x y z
N MET A 1 -74.41 -8.12 15.73
CA MET A 1 -73.81 -8.72 14.52
C MET A 1 -72.85 -7.70 13.94
N ASN A 2 -71.57 -7.75 14.32
CA ASN A 2 -70.59 -6.68 14.08
C ASN A 2 -69.60 -7.04 12.97
N ILE A 3 -70.14 -7.31 11.77
CA ILE A 3 -69.35 -7.73 10.60
C ILE A 3 -68.40 -6.61 10.16
N GLY A 4 -68.78 -5.35 10.39
CA GLY A 4 -67.95 -4.16 10.12
C GLY A 4 -66.72 -4.06 11.01
N GLU A 5 -66.79 -4.47 12.29
CA GLU A 5 -65.62 -4.49 13.18
C GLU A 5 -64.60 -5.54 12.74
N HIS A 6 -65.05 -6.73 12.38
CA HIS A 6 -64.16 -7.80 11.92
C HIS A 6 -63.49 -7.44 10.59
N ALA A 7 -64.23 -6.82 9.65
CA ALA A 7 -63.67 -6.32 8.40
C ALA A 7 -62.66 -5.19 8.63
N ARG A 8 -62.94 -4.26 9.53
CA ARG A 8 -62.02 -3.16 9.89
C ARG A 8 -60.74 -3.69 10.53
N SER A 9 -60.84 -4.65 11.45
CA SER A 9 -59.67 -5.28 12.08
C SER A 9 -58.83 -6.08 11.09
N ALA A 10 -59.46 -6.78 10.14
CA ALA A 10 -58.74 -7.49 9.08
C ALA A 10 -57.99 -6.53 8.14
N LEU A 11 -58.57 -5.38 7.81
CA LEU A 11 -57.91 -4.34 7.03
C LEU A 11 -56.71 -3.74 7.77
N TRP A 12 -56.83 -3.44 9.06
CA TRP A 12 -55.71 -2.95 9.88
C TRP A 12 -54.58 -3.96 10.00
N LEU A 13 -54.91 -5.25 10.15
CA LEU A 13 -53.92 -6.33 10.15
C LEU A 13 -53.18 -6.38 8.81
N GLY A 14 -53.91 -6.32 7.69
CA GLY A 14 -53.32 -6.31 6.34
C GLY A 14 -52.36 -5.14 6.11
N VAL A 15 -52.76 -3.92 6.49
CA VAL A 15 -51.91 -2.72 6.41
C VAL A 15 -50.66 -2.87 7.28
N SER A 16 -50.81 -3.38 8.51
CA SER A 16 -49.69 -3.58 9.42
C SER A 16 -48.68 -4.60 8.87
N PHE A 17 -49.16 -5.67 8.25
CA PHE A 17 -48.32 -6.66 7.57
C PHE A 17 -47.55 -6.05 6.39
N LEU A 18 -48.19 -5.21 5.57
CA LEU A 18 -47.52 -4.57 4.44
C LEU A 18 -46.42 -3.60 4.91
N ILE A 19 -46.68 -2.83 5.96
CA ILE A 19 -45.67 -1.93 6.56
C ILE A 19 -44.50 -2.74 7.14
N PHE A 20 -44.79 -3.85 7.82
CA PHE A 20 -43.77 -4.74 8.36
C PHE A 20 -42.87 -5.32 7.26
N ILE A 21 -43.46 -5.81 6.17
CA ILE A 21 -42.72 -6.35 5.03
C ILE A 21 -41.84 -5.26 4.39
N ALA A 22 -42.38 -4.07 4.18
CA ALA A 22 -41.61 -2.95 3.61
C ALA A 22 -40.41 -2.55 4.49
N SER A 23 -40.61 -2.49 5.80
CA SER A 23 -39.54 -2.21 6.77
C SER A 23 -38.47 -3.31 6.77
N LEU A 24 -38.88 -4.59 6.74
CA LEU A 24 -37.97 -5.72 6.68
C LEU A 24 -37.14 -5.74 5.39
N SER A 25 -37.77 -5.43 4.25
CA SER A 25 -37.06 -5.28 2.97
C SER A 25 -36.05 -4.14 3.00
N GLY A 26 -36.40 -2.99 3.59
CA GLY A 26 -35.47 -1.86 3.77
C GLY A 26 -34.27 -2.21 4.66
N ALA A 27 -34.52 -2.87 5.79
CA ALA A 27 -33.47 -3.34 6.69
C ALA A 27 -32.54 -4.35 6.01
N TYR A 28 -33.09 -5.27 5.21
CA TYR A 28 -32.32 -6.25 4.45
C TYR A 28 -31.44 -5.61 3.37
N ALA A 29 -31.96 -4.61 2.66
CA ALA A 29 -31.19 -3.85 1.68
C ALA A 29 -30.03 -3.07 2.31
N LEU A 30 -30.27 -2.43 3.46
CA LEU A 30 -29.23 -1.75 4.24
C LEU A 30 -28.17 -2.75 4.74
N PHE A 31 -28.59 -3.91 5.25
CA PHE A 31 -27.67 -4.94 5.72
C PHE A 31 -26.76 -5.48 4.59
N GLN A 32 -27.33 -5.78 3.42
CA GLN A 32 -26.53 -6.18 2.25
C GLN A 32 -25.57 -5.08 1.80
N THR A 33 -26.01 -3.83 1.80
CA THR A 33 -25.19 -2.69 1.40
C THR A 33 -24.02 -2.51 2.37
N SER A 34 -24.27 -2.60 3.68
CA SER A 34 -23.22 -2.53 4.71
C SER A 34 -22.22 -3.68 4.62
N ALA A 35 -22.69 -4.91 4.34
CA ALA A 35 -21.81 -6.06 4.14
C ALA A 35 -20.90 -5.85 2.91
N ARG A 36 -21.47 -5.38 1.81
CA ARG A 36 -20.74 -5.08 0.58
C ARG A 36 -19.74 -3.94 0.76
N ILE A 37 -20.13 -2.87 1.46
CA ILE A 37 -19.22 -1.76 1.77
C ILE A 37 -18.09 -2.22 2.68
N ASN A 38 -18.36 -3.07 3.67
CA ASN A 38 -17.31 -3.58 4.56
C ASN A 38 -16.33 -4.49 3.83
N GLU A 39 -16.81 -5.38 2.96
CA GLU A 39 -15.98 -6.23 2.10
C GLU A 39 -15.15 -5.38 1.12
N GLN A 40 -15.77 -4.39 0.47
CA GLN A 40 -15.07 -3.45 -0.41
C GLN A 40 -14.05 -2.61 0.36
N THR A 41 -14.36 -2.17 1.58
CA THR A 41 -13.44 -1.41 2.43
C THR A 41 -12.28 -2.28 2.88
N TYR A 42 -12.53 -3.55 3.21
CA TYR A 42 -11.47 -4.52 3.54
C TYR A 42 -10.55 -4.76 2.35
N HIS A 43 -11.11 -4.98 1.16
CA HIS A 43 -10.32 -5.12 -0.07
C HIS A 43 -9.58 -3.84 -0.42
N LEU A 44 -10.21 -2.67 -0.32
CA LEU A 44 -9.56 -1.38 -0.56
C LEU A 44 -8.46 -1.10 0.47
N THR A 45 -8.66 -1.44 1.74
CA THR A 45 -7.63 -1.30 2.79
C THR A 45 -6.47 -2.26 2.53
N ALA A 46 -6.74 -3.51 2.16
CA ALA A 46 -5.72 -4.47 1.75
C ALA A 46 -5.00 -4.08 0.45
N SER A 47 -5.68 -3.36 -0.46
CA SER A 47 -5.11 -2.88 -1.73
C SER A 47 -4.39 -1.53 -1.58
N THR A 48 -4.77 -0.74 -0.58
CA THR A 48 -4.26 0.61 -0.28
C THR A 48 -3.30 0.60 0.91
N ASP A 49 -2.89 -0.58 1.38
CA ASP A 49 -1.66 -0.75 2.16
C ASP A 49 -0.49 -1.20 1.25
N PRO A 50 0.10 -0.31 0.44
CA PRO A 50 1.41 -0.55 -0.13
C PRO A 50 2.54 -0.07 0.81
N ASN A 51 2.35 0.01 2.14
CA ASN A 51 3.38 0.65 2.98
C ASN A 51 3.62 0.10 4.40
N ILE A 52 3.26 -1.15 4.71
CA ILE A 52 3.85 -1.84 5.87
C ILE A 52 4.44 -3.17 5.40
N HIS A 53 5.72 -3.14 5.05
CA HIS A 53 6.53 -4.18 4.40
C HIS A 53 6.52 -4.14 2.87
N SER A 54 7.19 -3.12 2.32
CA SER A 54 7.81 -3.22 1.00
C SER A 54 8.86 -4.34 1.01
N THR A 55 8.40 -5.57 0.79
CA THR A 55 9.23 -6.62 0.19
C THR A 55 8.81 -6.64 -1.26
N LEU A 56 9.32 -5.68 -2.05
CA LEU A 56 9.21 -5.69 -3.50
C LEU A 56 9.83 -7.01 -3.99
N LYS A 57 9.00 -8.03 -4.22
CA LYS A 57 9.41 -9.20 -4.98
C LYS A 57 9.38 -8.79 -6.45
N ILE A 58 10.44 -8.12 -6.87
CA ILE A 58 10.64 -7.74 -8.27
C ILE A 58 11.17 -8.99 -8.96
N ASP A 59 10.31 -9.66 -9.75
CA ASP A 59 10.72 -10.76 -10.64
C ASP A 59 11.62 -10.28 -11.79
N ASN A 60 11.91 -8.97 -11.84
CA ASN A 60 12.87 -8.36 -12.74
C ASN A 60 13.94 -7.68 -11.87
N PRO A 61 15.25 -7.94 -12.02
CA PRO A 61 16.26 -7.19 -11.28
C PRO A 61 16.06 -5.71 -11.61
N TYR A 62 15.63 -4.92 -10.63
CA TYR A 62 15.53 -3.48 -10.78
C TYR A 62 16.94 -2.97 -11.10
N THR A 63 17.15 -2.52 -12.34
CA THR A 63 18.45 -2.00 -12.77
C THR A 63 18.42 -0.49 -12.78
N CYS A 64 19.34 0.14 -12.07
CA CYS A 64 19.60 1.56 -12.13
C CYS A 64 20.67 1.85 -13.19
N THR A 65 20.59 3.00 -13.83
CA THR A 65 21.66 3.57 -14.66
C THR A 65 22.77 4.16 -13.78
N GLY A 66 23.98 4.31 -14.31
CA GLY A 66 25.06 4.99 -13.60
C GLY A 66 24.73 6.45 -13.26
N ALA A 67 23.87 7.10 -14.06
CA ALA A 67 23.34 8.43 -13.73
C ALA A 67 22.54 8.42 -12.41
N GLU A 68 21.65 7.43 -12.23
CA GLU A 68 20.87 7.26 -11.01
C GLU A 68 21.75 6.88 -9.81
N VAL A 69 22.79 6.07 -10.03
CA VAL A 69 23.78 5.74 -8.99
C VAL A 69 24.52 7.00 -8.52
N ARG A 70 24.98 7.85 -9.46
CA ARG A 70 25.66 9.12 -9.13
C ARG A 70 24.75 10.08 -8.40
N GLN A 71 23.49 10.20 -8.82
CA GLN A 71 22.50 11.00 -8.10
C GLN A 71 22.30 10.48 -6.68
N THR A 72 22.25 9.16 -6.49
CA THR A 72 22.10 8.54 -5.17
C THR A 72 23.30 8.84 -4.28
N ILE A 73 24.52 8.83 -4.82
CA ILE A 73 25.75 9.20 -4.10
C ILE A 73 25.74 10.68 -3.71
N HIS A 74 25.30 11.59 -4.57
CA HIS A 74 25.18 13.01 -4.19
C HIS A 74 24.10 13.27 -3.12
N GLN A 75 23.16 12.34 -2.94
CA GLN A 75 22.14 12.40 -1.89
C GLN A 75 22.52 11.60 -0.63
N ILE A 76 23.79 11.19 -0.48
CA ILE A 76 24.25 10.33 0.62
C ILE A 76 24.02 10.95 2.01
N ASP A 77 24.20 12.28 2.14
CA ASP A 77 23.92 13.03 3.37
C ASP A 77 22.46 12.88 3.84
N SER A 78 21.52 12.93 2.89
CA SER A 78 20.09 12.75 3.16
C SER A 78 19.71 11.31 3.47
N LEU A 79 20.48 10.33 2.98
CA LEU A 79 20.20 8.90 3.17
C LEU A 79 20.87 8.32 4.42
N GLN A 80 21.99 8.89 4.88
CA GLN A 80 22.77 8.44 6.04
C GLN A 80 23.13 6.94 6.03
N VAL A 81 23.31 6.37 4.84
CA VAL A 81 23.69 4.95 4.63
C VAL A 81 24.95 4.84 3.80
N ASP A 82 25.72 3.79 4.03
CA ASP A 82 26.93 3.53 3.24
C ASP A 82 26.54 3.03 1.85
N ILE A 83 27.20 3.55 0.81
CA ILE A 83 26.95 3.17 -0.58
C ILE A 83 28.19 2.44 -1.11
N MET A 84 28.04 1.27 -1.73
CA MET A 84 29.12 0.55 -2.37
C MET A 84 28.83 0.38 -3.86
N VAL A 85 29.72 0.83 -4.75
CA VAL A 85 29.57 0.67 -6.21
C VAL A 85 30.78 -0.05 -6.76
N ASN A 86 30.59 -1.21 -7.42
CA ASN A 86 31.69 -1.97 -8.04
C ASN A 86 32.91 -2.24 -7.12
N GLY A 87 32.68 -2.32 -5.80
CA GLY A 87 33.73 -2.52 -4.80
C GLY A 87 34.33 -1.24 -4.20
N THR A 88 33.97 -0.06 -4.70
CA THR A 88 34.31 1.23 -4.08
C THR A 88 33.28 1.56 -3.00
N LEU A 89 33.74 1.83 -1.78
CA LEU A 89 32.90 2.24 -0.65
C LEU A 89 32.84 3.77 -0.57
N TYR A 90 31.63 4.29 -0.56
CA TYR A 90 31.27 5.67 -0.30
C TYR A 90 30.60 5.71 1.09
N PRO A 91 31.33 6.14 2.14
CA PRO A 91 30.79 6.18 3.48
C PRO A 91 29.72 7.25 3.61
N LYS A 92 28.74 7.01 4.48
CA LYS A 92 27.61 7.93 4.73
C LYS A 92 27.99 9.39 5.08
N ASP A 93 29.19 9.58 5.64
CA ASP A 93 29.71 10.88 6.09
C ASP A 93 30.59 11.57 5.03
N LEU A 94 30.60 11.05 3.80
CA LEU A 94 31.39 11.61 2.70
C LEU A 94 30.76 12.90 2.18
N ASP A 95 31.59 13.93 1.96
CA ASP A 95 31.16 15.18 1.36
C ASP A 95 30.75 14.95 -0.12
N PRO A 96 29.49 15.23 -0.50
CA PRO A 96 29.02 15.06 -1.87
C PRO A 96 29.72 15.97 -2.90
N ASP A 97 30.40 17.03 -2.47
CA ASP A 97 31.18 17.92 -3.35
C ASP A 97 32.62 17.42 -3.61
N GLU A 98 33.15 16.57 -2.73
CA GLU A 98 34.51 15.98 -2.86
C GLU A 98 34.47 14.53 -3.41
N VAL A 99 33.30 14.01 -3.73
CA VAL A 99 33.14 12.61 -4.16
C VAL A 99 33.58 12.38 -5.60
N ASP A 100 34.58 11.52 -5.79
CA ASP A 100 34.97 11.06 -7.13
C ASP A 100 34.04 9.92 -7.60
N VAL A 101 33.12 10.29 -8.50
CA VAL A 101 32.19 9.38 -9.19
C VAL A 101 32.56 9.16 -10.65
N SER A 102 33.74 9.59 -11.09
CA SER A 102 34.21 9.41 -12.47
C SER A 102 34.36 7.94 -12.86
N SER A 103 34.51 7.06 -11.87
CA SER A 103 34.60 5.60 -12.03
C SER A 103 33.26 4.91 -12.34
N ILE A 104 32.14 5.64 -12.32
CA ILE A 104 30.79 5.11 -12.55
C ILE A 104 30.36 5.46 -13.97
N GLU A 105 30.20 4.44 -14.82
CA GLU A 105 29.76 4.62 -16.20
C GLU A 105 28.25 4.94 -16.26
N LEU A 106 27.89 6.07 -16.88
CA LEU A 106 26.51 6.56 -16.92
C LEU A 106 25.54 5.60 -17.62
N ASP A 107 25.99 4.94 -18.69
CA ASP A 107 25.19 4.03 -19.51
C ASP A 107 25.20 2.58 -19.00
N GLN A 108 26.04 2.28 -18.00
CA GLN A 108 26.08 0.96 -17.38
C GLN A 108 24.87 0.76 -16.48
N LYS A 109 24.31 -0.45 -16.52
CA LYS A 109 23.21 -0.87 -15.66
C LYS A 109 23.78 -1.55 -14.41
N TYR A 110 23.34 -1.06 -13.26
CA TYR A 110 23.70 -1.56 -11.94
C TYR A 110 22.48 -2.16 -11.25
N THR A 111 22.69 -3.25 -10.54
CA THR A 111 21.65 -3.87 -9.71
C THR A 111 21.88 -3.45 -8.25
N PRO A 112 20.93 -2.74 -7.60
CA PRO A 112 21.04 -2.39 -6.19
C PRO A 112 20.67 -3.59 -5.31
N ALA A 113 21.48 -3.78 -4.27
CA ALA A 113 21.27 -4.73 -3.19
C ALA A 113 21.21 -3.95 -1.87
N TYR A 114 20.08 -4.08 -1.17
CA TYR A 114 19.83 -3.40 0.10
C TYR A 114 20.27 -4.31 1.26
N ILE A 115 21.34 -3.92 1.95
CA ILE A 115 21.86 -4.63 3.12
C ILE A 115 21.27 -3.98 4.37
N ARG A 116 20.57 -4.79 5.18
CA ARG A 116 19.89 -4.36 6.41
C ARG A 116 20.48 -5.04 7.63
N ASN A 117 20.42 -4.39 8.79
CA ASN A 117 20.80 -4.98 10.07
C ASN A 117 19.71 -5.94 10.61
N THR A 118 19.98 -6.58 11.75
CA THR A 118 19.06 -7.49 12.44
C THR A 118 17.77 -6.83 12.92
N GLU A 119 17.73 -5.51 12.99
CA GLU A 119 16.56 -4.69 13.35
C GLU A 119 15.76 -4.24 12.10
N GLY A 120 16.20 -4.62 10.90
CA GLY A 120 15.56 -4.28 9.63
C GLY A 120 15.89 -2.89 9.09
N GLN A 121 16.78 -2.14 9.75
CA GLN A 121 17.23 -0.83 9.28
C GLN A 121 18.21 -0.99 8.11
N LEU A 122 18.08 -0.12 7.11
CA LEU A 122 19.02 -0.09 5.98
C LEU A 122 20.37 0.43 6.47
N VAL A 123 21.42 -0.37 6.31
CA VAL A 123 22.77 0.01 6.70
C VAL A 123 23.66 0.29 5.50
N MET A 124 23.43 -0.40 4.38
CA MET A 124 24.27 -0.27 3.20
C MET A 124 23.49 -0.54 1.90
N LEU A 125 23.80 0.23 0.87
CA LEU A 125 23.29 0.07 -0.49
C LEU A 125 24.44 -0.35 -1.40
N ARG A 126 24.35 -1.54 -2.02
CA ARG A 126 25.41 -2.07 -2.88
C ARG A 126 24.95 -2.16 -4.33
N PHE A 127 25.67 -1.54 -5.25
CA PHE A 127 25.45 -1.57 -6.69
C PHE A 127 26.49 -2.48 -7.36
N THR A 128 26.03 -3.46 -8.14
CA THR A 128 26.84 -4.43 -8.91
C THR A 128 26.38 -4.56 -10.35
#